data_AF-A0A2A5AHI2-F1
#
_entry.id   AF-A0A2A5AHI2-F1
#
_cell.length_a   1.000
_cell.length_b   1.000
_cell.length_c   1.000
_cell.angle_alpha   90.00
_cell.angle_beta   90.00
_cell.angle_gamma   90.00
#
_symmetry.space_group_name_H-M   'P 1'
#
loop_
_entity.id
_entity.type
_entity.pdbx_description
1 polymer ?
#
loop_
_entity_poly.entity_id
_entity_poly.type
_entity_poly.pdbx_seq_one_letter_code
_entity_poly.pdbx_strand_id
1 'polypeptide(L)'
;MINKILNIFTLLLLVSISLASTKNTKHDFGCAACHDIHQAKAKSLWATPLKKSTSEMMLNTGDAMCYTCHGDQSKGGKYFLPKHSHPISIVPSKKTKIPKILGTTYIEGVGRVITCTSCHDPHSSNSKFLKIPIKNDALCRACHVSY
;
A
#
# COMPACT_ATOMS: atom_id res chain seq x y z
N MET A 1 -8.23 -16.33 -63.05
CA MET A 1 -7.04 -15.95 -62.24
C MET A 1 -7.53 -15.23 -60.98
N ILE A 2 -7.92 -16.05 -60.00
CA ILE A 2 -8.21 -15.69 -58.61
C ILE A 2 -6.85 -15.44 -57.94
N ASN A 3 -6.58 -14.25 -57.37
CA ASN A 3 -5.56 -13.98 -56.30
C ASN A 3 -5.06 -12.52 -56.23
N LYS A 4 -5.92 -11.49 -56.18
CA LYS A 4 -5.46 -10.13 -55.82
C LYS A 4 -6.45 -9.30 -54.95
N ILE A 5 -7.25 -9.93 -54.08
CA ILE A 5 -8.18 -9.21 -53.16
C ILE A 5 -7.86 -9.50 -51.67
N LEU A 6 -6.78 -10.22 -51.35
CA LEU A 6 -6.54 -10.67 -49.96
C LEU A 6 -5.47 -9.89 -49.17
N ASN A 7 -5.16 -8.63 -49.50
CA ASN A 7 -4.08 -7.91 -48.80
C ASN A 7 -4.38 -6.47 -48.35
N ILE A 8 -5.65 -6.04 -48.32
CA ILE A 8 -6.02 -4.69 -47.84
C ILE A 8 -6.77 -4.72 -46.48
N PHE A 9 -7.15 -5.89 -45.98
CA PHE A 9 -7.89 -5.99 -44.71
C PHE A 9 -7.04 -6.16 -43.45
N THR A 10 -5.73 -6.33 -43.57
CA THR A 10 -4.83 -6.66 -42.45
C THR A 10 -4.06 -5.47 -41.86
N LEU A 11 -4.35 -4.23 -42.26
CA LEU A 11 -3.63 -3.04 -41.78
C LEU A 11 -4.49 -2.08 -40.92
N LEU A 12 -5.72 -2.45 -40.57
CA LEU A 12 -6.63 -1.62 -39.77
C LEU A 12 -6.95 -2.21 -38.38
N LEU A 13 -6.15 -3.17 -37.91
CA LEU A 13 -6.10 -3.57 -36.49
C LEU A 13 -4.90 -2.91 -35.78
N LEU A 14 -4.70 -1.60 -35.98
CA LEU A 14 -4.17 -0.79 -34.88
C LEU A 14 -5.32 -0.62 -33.89
N VAL A 15 -5.64 -1.73 -33.23
CA VAL A 15 -6.44 -1.78 -32.02
C VAL A 15 -5.87 -0.71 -31.13
N SER A 16 -6.69 0.31 -30.91
CA SER A 16 -6.56 1.30 -29.86
C SER A 16 -6.09 0.58 -28.61
N ILE A 17 -4.79 0.62 -28.35
CA ILE A 17 -4.24 0.35 -27.03
C ILE A 17 -4.78 1.51 -26.22
N SER A 18 -5.98 1.33 -25.68
CA SER A 18 -6.42 2.07 -24.53
C SER A 18 -5.37 1.76 -23.48
N LEU A 19 -4.38 2.65 -23.34
CA LEU A 19 -3.69 2.81 -22.08
C LEU A 19 -4.79 3.19 -21.09
N ALA A 20 -5.44 2.19 -20.53
CA ALA A 20 -6.26 2.33 -19.35
C ALA A 20 -5.30 2.82 -18.27
N SER A 21 -5.18 4.13 -18.18
CA SER A 21 -4.46 4.81 -17.13
C SER A 21 -5.11 4.35 -15.83
N THR A 22 -4.38 3.55 -15.05
CA THR A 22 -4.76 3.10 -13.70
C THR A 22 -4.74 4.23 -12.68
N LYS A 23 -5.11 5.45 -13.11
CA LYS A 23 -5.40 6.57 -12.24
C LYS A 23 -6.62 6.18 -11.41
N ASN A 24 -6.36 5.62 -10.23
CA ASN A 24 -7.29 5.12 -9.20
C ASN A 24 -7.50 3.60 -9.13
N THR A 25 -6.46 2.78 -9.30
CA THR A 25 -6.57 1.38 -8.85
C THR A 25 -6.73 1.33 -7.33
N LYS A 26 -7.93 1.00 -6.90
CA LYS A 26 -8.23 0.52 -5.54
C LYS A 26 -7.38 -0.73 -5.28
N HIS A 27 -7.04 -1.02 -4.02
CA HIS A 27 -6.43 -2.30 -3.68
C HIS A 27 -7.48 -3.42 -3.70
N ASP A 28 -8.03 -3.76 -4.87
CA ASP A 28 -9.02 -4.83 -5.06
C ASP A 28 -8.45 -6.08 -5.75
N PHE A 29 -7.12 -6.21 -5.70
CA PHE A 29 -6.36 -7.20 -6.47
C PHE A 29 -6.47 -8.66 -5.95
N GLY A 30 -7.22 -8.90 -4.87
CA GLY A 30 -7.32 -10.22 -4.23
C GLY A 30 -6.02 -10.67 -3.51
N CYS A 31 -6.02 -11.88 -2.95
CA CYS A 31 -4.92 -12.38 -2.13
C CYS A 31 -3.60 -12.54 -2.91
N ALA A 32 -3.71 -12.89 -4.19
CA ALA A 32 -2.57 -13.14 -5.08
C ALA A 32 -1.74 -11.88 -5.41
N ALA A 33 -2.27 -10.69 -5.10
CA ALA A 33 -1.57 -9.43 -5.29
C ALA A 33 -0.36 -9.26 -4.37
N CYS A 34 -0.43 -9.88 -3.19
CA CYS A 34 0.61 -9.81 -2.17
C CYS A 34 1.25 -11.18 -1.91
N HIS A 35 0.48 -12.27 -2.07
CA HIS A 35 0.94 -13.63 -1.83
C HIS A 35 1.14 -14.40 -3.14
N ASP A 36 2.30 -15.03 -3.30
CA ASP A 36 2.62 -15.95 -4.38
C ASP A 36 2.95 -17.34 -3.81
N ILE A 37 2.13 -18.33 -4.15
CA ILE A 37 2.27 -19.70 -3.64
C ILE A 37 3.34 -20.52 -4.38
N HIS A 38 3.78 -20.07 -5.55
CA HIS A 38 4.75 -20.80 -6.39
C HIS A 38 6.13 -20.15 -6.39
N GLN A 39 6.19 -18.82 -6.29
CA GLN A 39 7.41 -18.04 -6.50
C GLN A 39 7.64 -16.95 -5.45
N ALA A 40 7.11 -17.13 -4.23
CA ALA A 40 7.37 -16.23 -3.10
C ALA A 40 8.84 -15.81 -2.99
N LYS A 41 9.09 -14.52 -2.81
CA LYS A 41 10.42 -13.93 -2.68
C LYS A 41 10.76 -13.52 -1.24
N ALA A 42 9.81 -13.66 -0.31
CA ALA A 42 10.00 -13.40 1.11
C ALA A 42 9.10 -14.29 1.98
N LYS A 43 9.23 -14.15 3.31
CA LYS A 43 8.44 -14.91 4.31
C LYS A 43 6.93 -14.71 4.09
N SER A 44 6.14 -15.66 4.57
CA SER A 44 4.66 -15.62 4.47
C SER A 44 4.15 -15.51 3.04
N LEU A 45 4.83 -16.18 2.11
CA LEU A 45 4.48 -16.22 0.68
C LEU A 45 4.53 -14.85 -0.01
N TRP A 46 5.23 -13.86 0.54
CA TRP A 46 5.21 -12.51 -0.03
C TRP A 46 5.82 -12.47 -1.44
N ALA A 47 5.12 -11.83 -2.38
CA ALA A 47 5.39 -11.93 -3.82
C ALA A 47 6.70 -11.25 -4.27
N THR A 48 7.21 -10.28 -3.51
CA THR A 48 8.39 -9.49 -3.89
C THR A 48 9.47 -9.53 -2.79
N PRO A 49 10.73 -9.15 -3.07
CA PRO A 49 11.68 -8.91 -1.99
C PRO A 49 11.20 -7.75 -1.09
N LEU A 50 11.42 -7.86 0.23
CA LEU A 50 11.10 -6.78 1.17
C LEU A 50 12.03 -5.58 0.97
N LYS A 51 11.50 -4.36 1.18
CA LYS A 51 12.33 -3.15 1.21
C LYS A 51 13.23 -3.20 2.44
N LYS A 52 14.50 -2.85 2.27
CA LYS A 52 15.46 -2.75 3.39
C LYS A 52 15.35 -1.38 4.04
N SER A 53 15.47 -1.34 5.36
CA SER A 53 15.62 -0.10 6.11
C SER A 53 16.92 0.62 5.72
N THR A 54 16.88 1.95 5.67
CA THR A 54 18.05 2.83 5.47
C THR A 54 18.14 3.83 6.60
N SER A 55 19.26 4.55 6.73
CA SER A 55 19.47 5.61 7.74
C SER A 55 18.34 6.65 7.76
N GLU A 56 17.73 6.92 6.60
CA GLU A 56 16.67 7.91 6.41
C GLU A 56 15.28 7.31 6.60
N MET A 57 15.17 5.97 6.61
CA MET A 57 13.91 5.25 6.50
C MET A 57 13.98 3.94 7.29
N MET A 58 13.69 4.04 8.59
CA MET A 58 13.62 2.90 9.49
C MET A 58 12.29 2.17 9.31
N LEU A 59 12.34 0.97 8.75
CA LEU A 59 11.17 0.13 8.49
C LEU A 59 11.17 -1.08 9.42
N ASN A 60 10.05 -1.33 10.09
CA ASN A 60 9.78 -2.68 10.59
C ASN A 60 9.32 -3.59 9.44
N THR A 61 9.18 -4.88 9.69
CA THR A 61 8.78 -5.86 8.67
C THR A 61 7.46 -5.52 7.98
N GLY A 62 6.47 -4.99 8.70
CA GLY A 62 5.19 -4.59 8.12
C GLY A 62 5.32 -3.38 7.19
N ASP A 63 6.07 -2.36 7.60
CA ASP A 63 6.30 -1.18 6.77
C ASP A 63 7.15 -1.54 5.53
N ALA A 64 8.16 -2.42 5.70
CA ALA A 64 8.99 -2.92 4.62
C ALA A 64 8.18 -3.61 3.50
N MET A 65 7.10 -4.31 3.86
CA MET A 65 6.14 -4.89 2.92
C MET A 65 5.41 -3.80 2.13
N CYS A 66 4.87 -2.78 2.79
CA CYS A 66 4.18 -1.67 2.11
C CYS A 66 5.10 -0.98 1.09
N TYR A 67 6.36 -0.77 1.46
CA TYR A 67 7.35 -0.11 0.61
C TYR A 67 7.92 -0.98 -0.51
N THR A 68 7.56 -2.26 -0.60
CA THR A 68 7.88 -3.05 -1.80
C THR A 68 7.17 -2.51 -3.05
N CYS A 69 5.95 -1.99 -2.88
CA CYS A 69 5.17 -1.35 -3.95
C CYS A 69 5.19 0.18 -3.80
N HIS A 70 5.03 0.71 -2.59
CA HIS A 70 5.01 2.15 -2.32
C HIS A 70 6.40 2.78 -2.12
N GLY A 71 7.49 2.04 -2.37
CA GLY A 71 8.85 2.60 -2.30
C GLY A 71 9.22 3.48 -3.49
N ASP A 72 8.45 3.41 -4.59
CA ASP A 72 8.65 4.23 -5.79
C ASP A 72 7.70 5.44 -5.75
N GLN A 73 8.26 6.65 -5.79
CA GLN A 73 7.50 7.90 -5.76
C GLN A 73 6.49 8.01 -6.90
N SER A 74 6.82 7.46 -8.08
CA SER A 74 5.97 7.47 -9.26
C SER A 74 4.78 6.50 -9.17
N LYS A 75 4.88 5.47 -8.32
CA LYS A 75 3.86 4.42 -8.13
C LYS A 75 3.10 4.56 -6.79
N GLY A 76 2.84 5.81 -6.42
CA GLY A 76 2.09 6.16 -5.22
C GLY A 76 2.98 6.44 -4.00
N GLY A 77 4.26 6.06 -4.01
CA GLY A 77 5.20 6.25 -2.90
C GLY A 77 5.36 7.71 -2.42
N LYS A 78 5.15 8.68 -3.31
CA LYS A 78 5.26 10.11 -2.99
C LYS A 78 4.27 10.55 -1.90
N TYR A 79 3.13 9.87 -1.78
CA TYR A 79 2.11 10.18 -0.77
C TYR A 79 2.38 9.52 0.58
N PHE A 80 3.47 8.76 0.73
CA PHE A 80 3.82 8.07 1.98
C PHE A 80 5.06 8.67 2.65
N LEU A 81 5.65 9.72 2.07
CA LEU A 81 6.82 10.37 2.63
C LEU A 81 6.45 11.15 3.90
N PRO A 82 7.33 11.19 4.93
CA PRO A 82 7.09 11.80 6.25
C PRO A 82 6.65 13.29 6.28
N LYS A 83 6.50 13.95 5.14
CA LYS A 83 6.10 15.36 5.00
C LYS A 83 4.85 15.60 4.15
N HIS A 84 4.26 14.55 3.57
CA HIS A 84 3.12 14.69 2.64
C HIS A 84 1.83 14.03 3.12
N SER A 85 1.89 13.21 4.17
CA SER A 85 0.75 12.47 4.70
C SER A 85 0.71 12.48 6.23
N HIS A 86 -0.13 11.62 6.81
CA HIS A 86 -0.16 11.40 8.25
C HIS A 86 1.20 10.88 8.77
N PRO A 87 1.60 11.27 9.99
CA PRO A 87 2.87 10.85 10.56
C PRO A 87 2.86 9.36 10.92
N ILE A 88 3.78 8.62 10.31
CA ILE A 88 4.16 7.26 10.69
C ILE A 88 5.60 7.29 11.21
N SER A 89 6.05 6.19 11.84
CA SER A 89 7.35 6.10 12.48
C SER A 89 7.54 7.10 13.63
N ILE A 90 6.45 7.48 14.28
CA ILE A 90 6.45 8.36 15.45
C ILE A 90 6.11 7.59 16.74
N VAL A 91 6.79 7.93 17.83
CA VAL A 91 6.41 7.48 19.17
C VAL A 91 5.24 8.35 19.63
N PRO A 92 4.04 7.79 19.89
CA PRO A 92 2.91 8.58 20.36
C PRO A 92 3.20 9.17 21.74
N SER A 93 2.64 10.35 22.00
CA SER A 93 2.81 11.00 23.31
C SER A 93 2.20 10.14 24.42
N LYS A 94 2.74 10.23 25.65
CA LYS A 94 2.22 9.52 26.83
C LYS A 94 0.74 9.80 27.14
N LYS A 95 0.22 10.94 26.65
CA LYS A 95 -1.18 11.35 26.85
C LYS A 95 -2.15 10.70 25.84
N THR A 96 -1.61 10.12 24.76
CA THR A 96 -2.42 9.53 23.69
C THR A 96 -2.93 8.16 24.13
N LYS A 97 -4.25 8.01 24.28
CA LYS A 97 -4.87 6.70 24.50
C LYS A 97 -5.05 6.02 23.15
N ILE A 98 -4.26 5.00 22.87
CA ILE A 98 -4.34 4.27 21.61
C ILE A 98 -5.46 3.21 21.71
N PRO A 99 -6.50 3.27 20.84
CA PRO A 99 -7.52 2.24 20.78
C PRO A 99 -6.91 0.88 20.41
N LYS A 100 -7.42 -0.20 21.01
CA LYS A 100 -6.94 -1.56 20.75
C LYS A 100 -6.97 -1.94 19.26
N ILE A 101 -7.97 -1.45 18.53
CA ILE A 101 -8.11 -1.70 17.09
C ILE A 101 -6.95 -1.10 16.28
N LEU A 102 -6.47 0.10 16.62
CA LEU A 102 -5.40 0.76 15.89
C LEU A 102 -4.03 0.21 16.30
N GLY A 103 -3.72 0.25 17.60
CA GLY A 103 -2.48 -0.31 18.13
C GLY A 103 -1.21 0.38 17.62
N THR A 104 -0.08 -0.17 18.02
CA THR A 104 1.28 0.31 17.73
C THR A 104 2.22 -0.90 17.65
N THR A 105 3.31 -0.80 16.91
CA THR A 105 4.34 -1.84 16.86
C THR A 105 5.45 -1.53 17.87
N TYR A 106 5.93 -2.54 18.59
CA TYR A 106 7.12 -2.39 19.43
C TYR A 106 8.37 -2.55 18.56
N ILE A 107 9.27 -1.56 18.64
CA ILE A 107 10.58 -1.57 17.99
C ILE A 107 11.63 -1.51 19.10
N GLU A 108 12.54 -2.48 19.11
CA GLU A 108 13.63 -2.55 20.08
C GLU A 108 14.47 -1.27 20.04
N GLY A 109 14.82 -0.74 21.22
CA GLY A 109 15.56 0.52 21.36
C GLY A 109 14.77 1.81 21.11
N VAL A 110 13.53 1.72 20.60
CA VAL A 110 12.67 2.90 20.32
C VAL A 110 11.40 2.90 21.17
N GLY A 111 10.78 1.73 21.37
CA GLY A 111 9.51 1.58 22.07
C GLY A 111 8.32 1.37 21.14
N ARG A 112 7.12 1.77 21.56
CA ARG A 112 5.88 1.60 20.78
C ARG A 112 5.73 2.73 19.77
N VAL A 113 5.59 2.40 18.49
CA VAL A 113 5.60 3.34 17.37
C VAL A 113 4.32 3.20 16.55
N ILE A 114 3.81 4.32 16.02
CA ILE A 114 2.73 4.33 15.03
C ILE A 114 3.31 3.93 13.67
N THR A 115 2.75 2.89 13.06
CA THR A 115 3.24 2.30 11.81
C THR A 115 2.13 2.25 10.77
N CYS A 116 2.39 1.76 9.55
CA CYS A 116 1.37 1.64 8.51
C CYS A 116 0.16 0.83 9.02
N THR A 117 0.42 -0.24 9.76
CA THR A 117 -0.61 -1.14 10.28
C THR A 117 -1.32 -0.62 11.53
N SER A 118 -0.95 0.56 12.04
CA SER A 118 -1.75 1.25 13.06
C SER A 118 -3.11 1.68 12.52
N CYS A 119 -3.18 2.08 11.24
CA CYS A 119 -4.42 2.52 10.60
C CYS A 119 -4.89 1.54 9.53
N HIS A 120 -3.95 0.84 8.89
CA HIS A 120 -4.24 -0.09 7.81
C HIS A 120 -4.27 -1.56 8.27
N ASP A 121 -5.18 -2.33 7.70
CA ASP A 121 -5.25 -3.77 7.76
C ASP A 121 -5.25 -4.32 6.33
N PRO A 122 -4.12 -4.88 5.85
CA PRO A 122 -4.01 -5.41 4.49
C PRO A 122 -4.93 -6.61 4.23
N HIS A 123 -5.53 -7.20 5.26
CA HIS A 123 -6.53 -8.28 5.11
C HIS A 123 -7.98 -7.76 5.16
N SER A 124 -8.18 -6.45 5.34
CA SER A 124 -9.53 -5.90 5.33
C SER A 124 -10.11 -5.85 3.91
N SER A 125 -11.42 -6.03 3.80
CA SER A 125 -12.15 -6.07 2.52
C SER A 125 -12.39 -4.69 1.88
N ASN A 126 -11.89 -3.61 2.48
CA ASN A 126 -12.07 -2.26 1.94
C ASN A 126 -10.88 -1.83 1.09
N SER A 127 -11.16 -1.07 0.03
CA SER A 127 -10.17 -0.66 -0.98
C SER A 127 -9.01 0.20 -0.46
N LYS A 128 -9.14 0.76 0.74
CA LYS A 128 -8.13 1.62 1.38
C LYS A 128 -7.43 0.92 2.54
N PHE A 129 -7.77 -0.34 2.78
CA PHE A 129 -7.30 -1.13 3.90
C PHE A 129 -7.51 -0.50 5.28
N LEU A 130 -8.48 0.39 5.48
CA LEU A 130 -8.60 1.08 6.76
C LEU A 130 -9.28 0.21 7.81
N LYS A 131 -8.71 0.19 9.02
CA LYS A 131 -9.30 -0.47 10.19
C LYS A 131 -10.57 0.22 10.71
N ILE A 132 -10.63 1.55 10.57
CA ILE A 132 -11.80 2.36 10.88
C ILE A 132 -12.13 3.21 9.64
N PRO A 133 -13.37 3.21 9.14
CA PRO A 133 -13.76 4.09 8.05
C PRO A 133 -13.54 5.57 8.41
N ILE A 134 -13.10 6.39 7.45
CA ILE A 134 -12.91 7.84 7.70
C ILE A 134 -14.23 8.63 7.77
N LYS A 135 -15.39 7.96 7.82
CA LYS A 135 -16.69 8.63 7.85
C LYS A 135 -16.73 9.55 9.06
N ASN A 136 -17.01 10.84 8.81
CA ASN A 136 -16.95 11.90 9.81
C ASN A 136 -15.61 11.87 10.57
N ASP A 137 -14.45 11.62 9.97
CA ASP A 137 -13.14 11.58 10.66
C ASP A 137 -13.03 10.58 11.83
N ALA A 138 -13.86 9.53 11.85
CA ALA A 138 -13.91 8.58 12.97
C ALA A 138 -12.55 7.94 13.28
N LEU A 139 -11.75 7.63 12.24
CA LEU A 139 -10.39 7.13 12.40
C LEU A 139 -9.48 8.13 13.13
N CYS A 140 -9.51 9.40 12.73
CA CYS A 140 -8.65 10.45 13.28
C CYS A 140 -9.00 10.72 14.75
N ARG A 141 -10.30 10.85 15.03
CA ARG A 141 -10.81 11.10 16.39
C ARG A 141 -10.64 9.92 17.33
N ALA A 142 -10.29 8.74 16.83
CA ALA A 142 -9.97 7.60 17.67
C ALA A 142 -8.71 7.85 18.53
N CYS A 143 -7.77 8.68 18.06
CA CYS A 143 -6.61 9.13 18.83
C CYS A 143 -6.69 10.61 19.23
N HIS A 144 -7.28 11.45 18.38
CA HIS A 144 -7.44 12.89 18.60
C HIS A 144 -8.79 13.21 19.29
N VAL A 145 -8.98 12.67 20.49
CA VAL A 145 -10.26 12.73 21.24
C VAL A 145 -10.61 14.12 21.80
N SER A 146 -9.70 15.09 21.75
CA SER A 146 -9.85 16.42 22.36
C SER A 146 -9.39 17.56 21.45
N TYR A 147 -9.50 17.38 20.14
CA TYR A 147 -9.25 18.43 19.14
C TYR A 147 -10.53 19.16 18.78
#